data_AF-A0A815E5U4-F1
#
_entry.id   AF-A0A815E5U4-F1
#
_cell.length_a   1.000
_cell.length_b   1.000
_cell.length_c   1.000
_cell.angle_alpha   90.00
_cell.angle_beta   90.00
_cell.angle_gamma   90.00
#
_symmetry.space_group_name_H-M   'P 1'
#
loop_
_entity.id
_entity.type
_entity.pdbx_description
1 polymer ?
#
loop_
_entity_poly.entity_id
_entity_poly.type
_entity_poly.pdbx_seq_one_letter_code
_entity_poly.pdbx_strand_id
1 'polypeptide(L)' 'AMYPSKCVDHGIVQVLIGMAGQDLDGGTYSGAAWSLYHDQQFGYTTIFANQTYLHFNYFHNSDDQIADQFTLQK' A
#
# COMPACT_ATOMS: atom_id res chain seq x y z
N ALA A 1 -5.15 -9.04 6.05
CA ALA A 1 -6.08 -8.75 4.93
C ALA A 1 -7.38 -8.14 5.47
N MET A 2 -8.33 -7.74 4.62
CA MET A 2 -9.60 -7.12 5.07
C MET A 2 -10.84 -7.79 4.46
N TYR A 3 -11.85 -8.01 5.29
CA TYR A 3 -13.20 -8.40 4.91
C TYR A 3 -14.19 -7.95 6.00
N PRO A 4 -15.44 -7.65 5.63
CA PRO A 4 -16.06 -6.31 5.66
C PRO A 4 -15.56 -5.35 6.77
N SER A 5 -14.65 -4.43 6.39
CA SER A 5 -14.08 -3.37 7.24
C SER A 5 -13.40 -3.85 8.53
N LYS A 6 -12.97 -5.11 8.57
CA LYS A 6 -12.21 -5.67 9.69
C LYS A 6 -10.98 -6.40 9.19
N CYS A 7 -9.92 -6.36 9.96
CA CYS A 7 -8.75 -7.20 9.73
C CYS A 7 -9.14 -8.66 9.85
N VAL A 8 -8.70 -9.45 8.86
CA VAL A 8 -8.82 -10.91 8.84
C VAL A 8 -7.48 -11.52 8.41
N ASP A 9 -7.19 -12.71 8.93
CA ASP A 9 -5.95 -13.42 8.62
C ASP A 9 -5.96 -13.91 7.16
N HIS A 10 -7.10 -14.42 6.68
CA HIS A 10 -7.26 -14.95 5.33
C HIS A 10 -8.26 -14.11 4.53
N GLY A 11 -7.75 -13.24 3.67
CA GLY A 11 -8.59 -12.38 2.83
C GLY A 11 -7.79 -11.61 1.79
N ILE A 12 -8.39 -10.56 1.24
CA ILE A 12 -7.77 -9.72 0.22
C ILE A 12 -7.01 -8.56 0.89
N VAL A 13 -5.77 -8.33 0.45
CA VAL A 13 -5.02 -7.12 0.75
C VAL A 13 -5.37 -6.07 -0.31
N GLN A 14 -5.77 -4.88 0.14
CA GLN A 14 -6.17 -3.78 -0.73
C GLN A 14 -5.12 -2.68 -0.62
N VAL A 15 -4.66 -2.19 -1.77
CA VAL A 15 -3.64 -1.15 -1.86
C VAL A 15 -4.15 -0.05 -2.80
N LEU A 16 -4.09 1.20 -2.37
CA LEU A 16 -4.41 2.37 -3.17
C LEU A 16 -3.11 3.04 -3.61
N ILE A 17 -2.86 3.09 -4.91
CA ILE A 17 -1.68 3.73 -5.53
C ILE A 17 -2.15 4.67 -6.63
N GLY A 18 -2.82 5.76 -6.23
CA GLY A 18 -3.36 6.78 -7.13
C GLY A 18 -2.49 8.04 -7.25
N MET A 19 -1.31 8.04 -6.62
CA MET A 19 -0.51 9.25 -6.35
C MET A 19 0.64 9.43 -7.34
N ALA A 20 0.40 9.22 -8.63
CA ALA A 20 1.46 9.21 -9.64
C ALA A 20 1.90 10.60 -10.14
N GLY A 21 1.13 11.67 -9.85
CA GLY A 21 1.53 13.03 -10.25
C GLY A 21 0.42 14.10 -10.33
N GLN A 22 -0.85 13.74 -10.17
CA GLN A 22 -1.93 14.74 -9.99
C GLN A 22 -1.97 15.21 -8.54
N ASP A 23 -2.30 16.49 -8.30
CA ASP A 23 -2.38 17.10 -6.97
C ASP A 23 -2.93 16.16 -5.91
N LEU A 24 -2.16 16.01 -4.84
CA LEU A 24 -2.53 15.22 -3.67
C LEU A 24 -3.66 15.92 -2.92
N ASP A 25 -4.53 15.13 -2.29
CA ASP A 25 -5.50 15.72 -1.39
C ASP A 25 -4.80 16.34 -0.16
N GLY A 26 -5.37 17.44 0.35
CA GLY A 26 -4.92 18.08 1.59
C GLY A 26 -5.77 17.68 2.80
N GLY A 27 -6.53 16.59 2.69
CA GLY A 27 -7.45 16.14 3.73
C GLY A 27 -6.68 15.54 4.89
N THR A 28 -7.21 15.66 6.11
CA THR A 28 -6.69 14.88 7.23
C THR A 28 -7.24 13.47 7.18
N TYR A 29 -6.35 12.47 7.13
CA TYR A 29 -6.76 11.07 7.20
C TYR A 29 -7.27 10.71 8.61
N SER A 30 -8.50 10.19 8.70
CA SER A 30 -9.15 9.89 9.98
C SER A 30 -8.77 8.54 10.58
N GLY A 31 -8.06 7.68 9.84
CA GLY A 31 -7.61 6.37 10.32
C GLY A 31 -8.74 5.35 10.42
N ALA A 32 -8.64 4.26 9.65
CA ALA A 32 -9.47 3.08 9.87
C ALA A 32 -8.62 1.96 10.49
N ALA A 33 -9.20 1.17 11.40
CA ALA A 33 -8.48 0.08 12.07
C ALA A 33 -7.91 -0.98 11.12
N TRP A 34 -8.42 -1.06 9.89
CA TRP A 34 -7.95 -1.97 8.84
C TRP A 34 -6.89 -1.36 7.91
N SER A 35 -6.61 -0.05 8.04
CA SER A 35 -5.56 0.62 7.28
C SER A 35 -4.25 0.50 8.06
N LEU A 36 -3.30 -0.22 7.49
CA LEU A 36 -1.98 -0.46 8.10
C LEU A 36 -0.99 0.65 7.76
N TYR A 37 -1.06 1.15 6.53
CA TYR A 37 -0.20 2.21 6.03
C TYR A 37 -1.05 3.20 5.23
N HIS A 38 -0.75 4.48 5.41
CA HIS A 38 -1.34 5.59 4.67
C HIS A 38 -0.27 6.66 4.51
N ASP A 39 -0.22 7.24 3.32
CA ASP A 39 0.70 8.32 3.03
C ASP A 39 0.13 9.25 1.97
N GLN A 40 0.52 10.52 2.03
CA GLN A 40 0.14 11.59 1.11
C GLN A 40 1.40 12.11 0.42
N GLN A 41 2.04 11.22 -0.37
CA GLN A 41 3.23 11.53 -1.16
C GLN A 41 3.11 10.96 -2.58
N PHE A 42 3.74 11.65 -3.53
CA PHE A 42 3.89 11.12 -4.87
C PHE A 42 4.79 9.89 -4.86
N GLY A 43 4.40 8.84 -5.58
CA GLY A 43 5.16 7.61 -5.57
C GLY A 43 4.72 6.59 -6.61
N TYR A 44 5.47 5.50 -6.66
CA TYR A 44 5.21 4.35 -7.51
C TYR A 44 5.46 3.05 -6.75
N THR A 45 5.01 1.94 -7.34
CA THR A 45 5.21 0.62 -6.75
C THR A 45 5.87 -0.33 -7.70
N THR A 46 6.67 -1.24 -7.17
CA THR A 46 7.13 -2.42 -7.89
C THR A 46 6.56 -3.67 -7.25
N ILE A 47 6.22 -4.64 -8.09
CA ILE A 47 5.71 -5.94 -7.67
C ILE A 47 6.58 -7.01 -8.30
N PHE A 48 7.16 -7.87 -7.47
CA PHE A 48 7.84 -9.08 -7.91
C PHE A 48 7.03 -10.28 -7.43
N ALA A 49 6.72 -11.22 -8.31
CA ALA A 49 5.93 -12.38 -7.96
C ALA A 49 6.51 -13.66 -8.56
N ASN A 50 6.40 -14.75 -7.81
CA ASN A 50 6.61 -16.11 -8.29
C ASN A 50 5.45 -17.02 -7.83
N GLN A 51 5.64 -18.34 -7.94
CA GLN A 51 4.59 -19.32 -7.61
C GLN A 51 4.19 -19.38 -6.14
N THR A 52 5.03 -18.92 -5.22
CA THR A 52 4.85 -19.06 -3.76
C THR A 52 4.80 -17.74 -3.01
N TYR A 53 5.27 -16.64 -3.61
CA TYR A 53 5.21 -15.33 -2.99
C TYR A 53 5.03 -14.18 -3.98
N LEU A 54 4.53 -13.07 -3.44
CA LEU A 54 4.51 -11.75 -4.05
C LEU A 54 5.17 -10.77 -3.09
N HIS A 55 6.14 -10.02 -3.58
CA HIS A 55 6.80 -8.94 -2.85
C HIS A 55 6.39 -7.60 -3.46
N PHE A 56 5.99 -6.68 -2.60
CA PHE A 56 5.51 -5.35 -2.95
C PHE A 56 6.42 -4.31 -2.30
N ASN A 57 6.82 -3.31 -3.08
CA ASN A 57 7.52 -2.12 -2.60
C ASN A 57 6.81 -0.86 -3.08
N TYR A 58 6.65 0.11 -2.19
CA TYR A 58 6.19 1.47 -2.46
C TYR A 58 7.34 2.45 -2.26
N PHE A 59 7.59 3.29 -3.27
CA PHE A 59 8.67 4.27 -3.30
C PHE A 59 8.10 5.69 -3.33
N HIS A 60 8.80 6.61 -2.68
CA HIS A 60 8.57 8.04 -2.85
C HIS A 60 9.33 8.56 -4.08
N ASN A 61 8.66 9.38 -4.89
CA ASN A 61 9.29 10.03 -6.04
C ASN A 61 10.37 11.05 -5.63
N SER A 62 10.32 11.57 -4.40
CA SER A 62 11.22 12.63 -3.94
C SER A 62 12.64 12.15 -3.68
N ASP A 63 12.82 10.89 -3.30
CA ASP A 63 14.10 10.34 -2.86
C ASP A 63 14.37 8.90 -3.34
N ASP A 64 13.44 8.30 -4.08
CA ASP A 64 13.50 6.90 -4.53
C ASP A 64 13.72 5.89 -3.39
N GLN A 65 13.33 6.23 -2.16
CA GLN A 65 13.40 5.33 -1.01
C GLN A 65 12.11 4.54 -0.83
N ILE A 66 12.25 3.33 -0.29
CA ILE A 66 11.11 2.48 0.05
C ILE A 66 10.43 3.06 1.29
N ALA A 67 9.17 3.46 1.13
CA ALA A 67 8.34 4.02 2.18
C ALA A 67 7.41 2.97 2.83
N ASP A 68 7.01 1.94 2.08
CA ASP A 68 6.31 0.77 2.58
C ASP A 68 6.68 -0.49 1.77
N GLN A 69 6.68 -1.65 2.44
CA GLN A 69 6.95 -2.93 1.80
C GLN A 69 6.29 -4.09 2.55
N PHE A 70 5.84 -5.09 1.79
CA PHE A 70 5.35 -6.34 2.37
C PHE A 70 5.51 -7.52 1.43
N THR A 71 5.41 -8.73 2.00
CA THR A 71 5.43 -9.99 1.26
C THR A 71 4.19 -10.78 1.56
N LEU A 72 3.49 -11.23 0.51
CA LEU A 72 2.40 -12.19 0.60
C LEU A 72 2.92 -13.57 0.25
N GLN A 73 2.58 -14.55 1.08
CA GLN A 73 2.90 -15.95 0.87
C GLN A 73 1.62 -16.74 0.60
N LYS A 74 1.73 -17.77 -0.22
CA LYS A 74 0.63 -18.69 -0.52
C LYS A 74 0.40 -19.69 0.60
#